data_AF-A0A952L715-F1
#
_entry.id   AF-A0A952L715-F1
#
_cell.length_a   1.000
_cell.length_b   1.000
_cell.length_c   1.000
_cell.angle_alpha   90.00
_cell.angle_beta   90.00
_cell.angle_gamma   90.00
#
_symmetry.space_group_name_H-M   'P 1'
#
loop_
_entity.id
_entity.type
_entity.pdbx_description
1 polymer ?
#
loop_
_entity_poly.entity_id
_entity_poly.type
_entity_poly.pdbx_seq_one_letter_code
_entity_poly.pdbx_strand_id
1 'polypeptide(L)'
;MTILREIQSWAAKQPAWQQHAVALLYENSQLSAGDLEDILALLKASKDIPDPKKRAARQLTEEQVAAPQTGEVVVKLTAIQNLKNVNALASGKSLPVAPDGLTVIYGDNGVGKSGYSRVLKQACRA
;
A
#
# COMPACT_ATOMS: atom_id res chain seq x y z
N MET A 1 10.39 -12.12 4.13
CA MET A 1 10.83 -11.05 3.20
C MET A 1 9.69 -10.05 3.07
N THR A 2 9.97 -8.79 2.73
CA THR A 2 8.90 -7.81 2.46
C THR A 2 8.36 -8.02 1.04
N ILE A 3 7.08 -7.71 0.80
CA ILE A 3 6.46 -7.78 -0.53
C ILE A 3 7.27 -6.98 -1.56
N LEU A 4 7.81 -5.82 -1.18
CA LEU A 4 8.65 -5.00 -2.06
C LEU A 4 9.95 -5.71 -2.50
N ARG A 5 10.57 -6.50 -1.62
CA ARG A 5 11.74 -7.31 -1.99
C ARG A 5 11.37 -8.46 -2.92
N GLU A 6 10.20 -9.07 -2.73
CA GLU A 6 9.71 -10.11 -3.64
C GLU A 6 9.43 -9.56 -5.04
N ILE A 7 8.80 -8.38 -5.12
CA ILE A 7 8.56 -7.66 -6.38
C ILE A 7 9.88 -7.32 -7.07
N GLN A 8 10.87 -6.81 -6.34
CA GLN A 8 12.18 -6.49 -6.92
C GLN A 8 12.90 -7.74 -7.44
N SER A 9 12.89 -8.83 -6.68
CA SER A 9 13.50 -10.10 -7.10
C SER A 9 12.82 -10.69 -8.35
N TRP A 10 11.50 -10.53 -8.46
CA TRP A 10 10.75 -10.89 -9.66
C TRP A 10 11.09 -9.97 -10.84
N ALA A 11 11.16 -8.65 -10.61
CA ALA A 11 11.46 -7.65 -11.62
C ALA A 11 12.84 -7.88 -12.25
N ALA A 12 13.85 -8.21 -11.44
CA ALA A 12 15.22 -8.51 -11.90
C ALA A 12 15.30 -9.68 -12.90
N LYS A 13 14.29 -10.56 -12.95
CA LYS A 13 14.21 -11.69 -13.89
C LYS A 13 13.53 -11.33 -15.21
N GLN A 14 12.95 -10.14 -15.31
CA GLN A 14 12.22 -9.68 -16.49
C GLN A 14 13.15 -9.06 -17.54
N PRO A 15 12.72 -8.91 -18.81
CA PRO A 15 13.46 -8.16 -19.82
C PRO A 15 13.72 -6.70 -19.40
N ALA A 16 14.77 -6.09 -19.94
CA ALA A 16 15.20 -4.74 -19.58
C ALA A 16 14.10 -3.67 -19.68
N TRP A 17 13.22 -3.74 -20.68
CA TRP A 17 12.10 -2.80 -20.82
C TRP A 17 11.06 -2.95 -19.70
N GLN A 18 10.84 -4.17 -19.19
CA GLN A 18 9.93 -4.44 -18.07
C GLN A 18 10.55 -3.99 -16.75
N GLN A 19 11.86 -4.23 -16.57
CA GLN A 19 12.60 -3.70 -15.43
C GLN A 19 12.47 -2.17 -15.33
N HIS A 20 12.58 -1.48 -16.48
CA HIS A 20 12.41 -0.03 -16.56
C HIS A 20 10.97 0.39 -16.22
N ALA A 21 9.96 -0.30 -16.75
CA ALA A 21 8.56 -0.03 -16.42
C ALA A 21 8.28 -0.20 -14.92
N VAL A 22 8.82 -1.25 -14.29
CA VAL A 22 8.68 -1.47 -12.84
C VAL A 22 9.37 -0.38 -12.03
N ALA A 23 10.57 0.06 -12.44
CA ALA A 23 11.27 1.16 -11.79
C ALA A 23 10.47 2.48 -11.86
N LEU A 24 9.87 2.78 -13.02
CA LEU A 24 9.01 3.96 -13.19
C LEU A 24 7.73 3.87 -12.35
N LEU A 25 7.08 2.71 -12.31
CA LEU A 25 5.87 2.48 -11.49
C LEU A 25 6.14 2.56 -9.99
N TYR A 26 7.36 2.21 -9.57
CA TYR A 26 7.77 2.34 -8.18
C TYR A 26 7.91 3.80 -7.75
N GLU A 27 8.42 4.66 -8.64
CA GLU A 27 8.59 6.09 -8.37
C GLU A 27 7.29 6.88 -8.59
N ASN A 28 6.53 6.51 -9.61
CA ASN A 28 5.31 7.19 -10.03
C ASN A 28 4.17 6.17 -10.13
N SER A 29 3.08 6.40 -9.39
CA SER A 29 1.91 5.51 -9.41
C SER A 29 1.18 5.48 -10.76
N GLN A 30 1.50 6.39 -11.67
CA GLN A 30 0.96 6.47 -13.03
C GLN A 30 2.07 6.77 -14.03
N LEU A 31 2.00 6.14 -15.20
CA LEU A 31 2.92 6.38 -16.31
C LEU A 31 2.35 7.47 -17.22
N SER A 32 3.19 8.42 -17.60
CA SER A 32 2.87 9.44 -18.60
C SER A 32 2.92 8.86 -20.02
N ALA A 33 2.40 9.60 -20.99
CA ALA A 33 2.53 9.24 -22.40
C ALA A 33 4.01 9.14 -22.84
N GLY A 34 4.88 10.02 -22.30
CA GLY A 34 6.31 9.96 -22.57
C GLY A 34 6.98 8.70 -22.01
N ASP A 35 6.59 8.28 -20.81
CA ASP A 35 7.08 7.04 -20.21
C ASP A 35 6.69 5.82 -21.06
N LEU A 36 5.47 5.80 -21.59
CA LEU A 36 5.00 4.73 -22.48
C LEU A 36 5.76 4.71 -23.81
N GLU A 37 6.08 5.88 -24.38
CA GLU A 37 6.93 5.97 -25.58
C GLU A 37 8.34 5.43 -25.33
N ASP A 38 8.91 5.74 -24.17
CA ASP A 38 10.24 5.31 -23.78
C ASP A 38 10.29 3.79 -23.53
N ILE A 39 9.28 3.24 -22.84
CA ILE A 39 9.11 1.80 -22.66
C ILE A 39 8.95 1.10 -24.02
N LEU A 40 8.17 1.67 -24.94
CA LEU A 40 8.00 1.12 -26.29
C LEU A 40 9.30 1.12 -27.08
N ALA A 41 10.11 2.19 -26.96
CA ALA A 41 11.42 2.26 -27.60
C ALA A 41 12.37 1.18 -27.05
N LEU A 42 12.38 0.96 -25.73
CA LEU A 42 13.18 -0.09 -25.09
C LEU A 42 12.70 -1.50 -25.49
N LEU A 43 11.39 -1.71 -25.61
CA LEU A 43 10.81 -2.96 -26.11
C LEU A 43 11.28 -3.22 -27.55
N LYS A 44 11.21 -2.22 -28.43
CA LYS A 44 11.70 -2.30 -29.81
C LYS A 44 13.19 -2.63 -29.86
N ALA A 45 14.00 -1.96 -29.05
CA ALA A 45 15.44 -2.24 -28.94
C ALA A 45 15.72 -3.69 -28.49
N SER A 46 14.89 -4.26 -27.61
CA SER A 46 15.00 -5.68 -27.20
C SER A 46 14.69 -6.70 -28.31
N LYS A 47 14.18 -6.22 -29.45
CA LYS A 47 13.86 -6.98 -30.67
C LYS A 47 14.71 -6.52 -31.86
N ASP A 48 15.89 -5.95 -31.58
CA ASP A 48 16.86 -5.49 -32.57
C ASP A 48 16.37 -4.35 -33.48
N ILE A 49 15.29 -3.66 -33.08
CA ILE A 49 14.81 -2.45 -33.76
C ILE A 49 15.54 -1.25 -33.14
N PRO A 50 16.36 -0.50 -33.90
CA PRO A 50 17.18 0.57 -33.35
C PRO A 50 16.35 1.66 -32.66
N ASP A 51 16.78 2.10 -31.48
CA ASP A 51 16.29 3.32 -30.85
C ASP A 51 17.20 4.50 -31.24
N PRO A 52 16.70 5.50 -32.00
CA PRO A 52 17.47 6.69 -32.37
C PRO A 52 18.00 7.48 -31.17
N LYS A 53 17.30 7.45 -30.03
CA LYS A 53 17.69 8.18 -28.82
C LYS A 53 18.62 7.40 -27.90
N LYS A 54 18.93 6.13 -28.23
CA LYS A 54 19.79 5.23 -27.44
C LYS A 54 19.43 5.23 -25.94
N ARG A 55 18.14 5.15 -25.62
CA ARG A 55 17.68 5.14 -24.22
C ARG A 55 18.22 3.92 -23.49
N ALA A 56 18.52 4.10 -22.21
CA ALA A 56 18.97 3.03 -21.34
C ALA A 56 17.83 2.62 -20.40
N ALA A 57 17.63 1.31 -20.28
CA ALA A 57 16.73 0.76 -19.27
C ALA A 57 17.27 1.04 -17.86
N ARG A 58 16.35 1.21 -16.91
CA ARG A 58 16.66 1.40 -15.49
C ARG A 58 16.16 0.18 -14.73
N GLN A 59 16.83 -0.15 -13.64
CA GLN A 59 16.44 -1.26 -12.76
C GLN A 59 16.02 -0.72 -11.40
N LEU A 60 15.06 -1.40 -10.78
CA LEU A 60 14.70 -1.18 -9.38
C LEU A 60 15.79 -1.82 -8.50
N THR A 61 16.56 -1.01 -7.78
CA THR A 61 17.69 -1.50 -6.99
C THR A 61 17.25 -2.01 -5.62
N GLU A 62 18.07 -2.85 -4.99
CA GLU A 62 17.79 -3.39 -3.65
C GLU A 62 17.75 -2.28 -2.59
N GLU A 63 18.56 -1.22 -2.76
CA GLU A 63 18.58 -0.06 -1.87
C GLU A 63 17.27 0.73 -1.94
N GLN A 64 16.66 0.82 -3.12
CA GLN A 64 15.38 1.51 -3.29
C GLN A 64 14.23 0.79 -2.59
N VAL A 65 14.25 -0.55 -2.55
CA VAL A 65 13.23 -1.38 -1.88
C VAL A 65 13.62 -1.81 -0.47
N ALA A 66 14.78 -1.40 0.01
CA ALA A 66 15.15 -1.57 1.40
C ALA A 66 14.12 -0.82 2.25
N ALA A 67 13.46 -1.54 3.16
CA ALA A 67 12.63 -0.88 4.14
C ALA A 67 13.51 0.17 4.84
N PRO A 68 13.08 1.44 4.95
CA PRO A 68 13.77 2.35 5.84
C PRO A 68 13.89 1.68 7.21
N GLN A 69 15.04 1.84 7.87
CA GLN A 69 15.24 1.47 9.28
C GLN A 69 14.39 2.36 10.20
N THR A 70 13.16 2.69 9.81
CA THR A 70 12.14 3.20 10.72
C THR A 70 11.78 2.02 11.60
N GLY A 71 12.25 2.06 12.85
CA GLY A 71 11.75 1.19 13.91
C GLY A 71 10.24 1.09 13.82
N GLU A 72 9.70 -0.10 14.09
CA GLU A 72 8.29 -0.45 13.94
C GLU A 72 7.38 0.77 14.07
N VAL A 73 6.78 1.22 12.97
CA VAL A 73 5.78 2.28 13.02
C VAL A 73 4.60 1.69 13.79
N VAL A 74 4.55 1.94 15.10
CA VAL A 74 3.51 1.41 15.96
C VAL A 74 2.21 2.14 15.64
N VAL A 75 1.31 1.46 14.94
CA VAL A 75 -0.05 1.95 14.70
C VAL A 75 -0.89 1.66 15.94
N LYS A 76 -1.42 2.71 16.58
CA LYS A 76 -2.28 2.59 17.77
C LYS A 76 -3.70 3.05 17.46
N LEU A 77 -4.69 2.29 17.92
CA LEU A 77 -6.10 2.69 17.88
C LEU A 77 -6.36 3.65 19.05
N THR A 78 -6.78 4.88 18.74
CA THR A 78 -7.07 5.91 19.76
C THR A 78 -8.56 6.24 19.89
N ALA A 79 -9.37 5.98 18.87
CA ALA A 79 -10.81 6.16 18.92
C ALA A 79 -11.53 5.46 17.76
N ILE A 80 -12.81 5.15 17.97
CA ILE A 80 -13.78 4.80 16.92
C ILE A 80 -14.82 5.92 16.85
N GLN A 81 -14.93 6.60 15.71
CA GLN A 81 -15.76 7.80 15.56
C GLN A 81 -16.50 7.83 14.22
N ASN A 82 -17.41 8.78 14.07
CA ASN A 82 -18.16 9.03 12.82
C ASN A 82 -18.93 7.81 12.32
N LEU A 83 -19.46 7.00 13.23
CA LEU A 83 -20.27 5.84 12.89
C LEU A 83 -21.57 6.28 12.20
N LYS A 84 -21.83 5.73 11.01
CA LYS A 84 -23.05 5.94 10.22
C LYS A 84 -23.61 4.58 9.82
N ASN A 85 -24.90 4.38 10.05
CA ASN A 85 -25.63 3.15 9.67
C ASN A 85 -25.02 1.86 10.29
N VAL A 86 -24.50 1.95 11.52
CA VAL A 86 -23.95 0.80 12.25
C VAL A 86 -24.93 0.33 13.33
N ASN A 87 -25.85 -0.56 12.96
CA ASN A 87 -26.92 -1.06 13.84
C ASN A 87 -27.70 0.09 14.52
N ALA A 88 -27.98 -0.05 15.82
CA ALA A 88 -28.63 0.95 16.66
C ALA A 88 -27.66 1.94 17.34
N LEU A 89 -26.40 2.04 16.87
CA LEU A 89 -25.48 3.03 17.42
C LEU A 89 -25.88 4.43 16.97
N ALA A 90 -26.00 5.34 17.93
CA ALA A 90 -26.32 6.73 17.63
C ALA A 90 -25.24 7.37 16.75
N SER A 91 -25.67 8.05 15.70
CA SER A 91 -24.78 8.74 14.78
C SER A 91 -24.01 9.84 15.50
N GLY A 92 -22.72 10.00 15.16
CA GLY A 92 -21.86 11.04 15.72
C GLY A 92 -21.27 10.74 17.10
N LYS A 93 -21.53 9.56 17.68
CA LYS A 93 -20.83 9.12 18.90
C LYS A 93 -19.36 8.76 18.58
N SER A 94 -18.47 9.12 19.51
CA SER A 94 -17.08 8.70 19.52
C SER A 94 -16.83 7.79 20.71
N LEU A 95 -16.10 6.71 20.49
CA LEU A 95 -15.65 5.75 21.50
C LEU A 95 -14.13 5.89 21.63
N PRO A 96 -13.62 6.57 22.67
CA PRO A 96 -12.19 6.70 22.89
C PRO A 96 -11.57 5.36 23.31
N VAL A 97 -10.33 5.13 22.88
CA VAL A 97 -9.51 3.97 23.21
C VAL A 97 -8.18 4.50 23.75
N ALA A 98 -7.76 4.02 24.91
CA ALA A 98 -6.48 4.40 25.47
C ALA A 98 -5.36 3.91 24.52
N PRO A 99 -4.40 4.76 24.13
CA PRO A 99 -3.28 4.36 23.28
C PRO A 99 -2.39 3.32 23.96
N ASP A 100 -2.44 3.24 25.29
CA ASP A 100 -1.64 2.36 26.13
C ASP A 100 -2.53 1.67 27.17
N GLY A 101 -2.22 0.41 27.47
CA GLY A 101 -2.94 -0.39 28.48
C GLY A 101 -4.19 -1.09 27.93
N LEU A 102 -5.12 -1.41 28.85
CA LEU A 102 -6.37 -2.14 28.55
C LEU A 102 -7.57 -1.19 28.61
N THR A 103 -8.30 -1.05 27.51
CA THR A 103 -9.58 -0.32 27.47
C THR A 103 -10.74 -1.30 27.64
N VAL A 104 -11.55 -1.13 28.70
CA VAL A 104 -12.74 -1.96 28.95
C VAL A 104 -14.00 -1.21 28.53
N ILE A 105 -14.77 -1.79 27.60
CA ILE A 105 -16.06 -1.24 27.15
C ILE A 105 -17.18 -2.05 27.79
N TYR A 106 -17.96 -1.43 28.67
CA TYR A 106 -19.05 -2.09 29.40
C TYR A 106 -20.33 -1.25 29.37
N GLY A 107 -21.44 -1.87 29.77
CA GLY A 107 -22.78 -1.29 29.76
C GLY A 107 -23.84 -2.37 29.66
N ASP A 108 -25.11 -2.00 29.75
CA ASP A 108 -26.23 -2.95 29.77
C ASP A 108 -26.39 -3.75 28.47
N ASN A 109 -27.17 -4.83 28.53
CA ASN A 109 -27.52 -5.58 27.34
C ASN A 109 -28.36 -4.72 26.39
N GLY A 110 -28.06 -4.77 25.09
CA GLY A 110 -28.77 -4.00 24.06
C GLY A 110 -28.22 -2.60 23.77
N VAL A 111 -27.30 -2.05 24.56
CA VAL A 111 -26.78 -0.67 24.37
C VAL A 111 -25.81 -0.49 23.18
N GLY A 112 -25.59 -1.54 22.38
CA GLY A 112 -24.79 -1.45 21.15
C GLY A 112 -23.31 -1.85 21.27
N LYS A 113 -22.86 -2.44 22.40
CA LYS A 113 -21.48 -2.94 22.58
C LYS A 113 -20.98 -3.80 21.41
N SER A 114 -21.78 -4.79 20.97
CA SER A 114 -21.46 -5.65 19.82
C SER A 114 -21.39 -4.88 18.49
N GLY A 115 -22.03 -3.71 18.40
CA GLY A 115 -21.95 -2.83 17.23
C GLY A 115 -20.54 -2.29 17.02
N TYR A 116 -19.85 -1.84 18.07
CA TYR A 116 -18.46 -1.39 17.98
C TYR A 116 -17.51 -2.53 17.59
N SER A 117 -17.72 -3.74 18.13
CA SER A 117 -16.95 -4.92 17.74
C SER A 117 -17.06 -5.24 16.23
N ARG A 118 -18.24 -5.10 15.63
CA ARG A 118 -18.44 -5.34 14.19
C ARG A 118 -17.69 -4.34 13.32
N VAL A 119 -17.58 -3.09 13.74
CA VAL A 119 -16.79 -2.07 13.03
C VAL A 119 -15.32 -2.48 12.96
N LEU A 120 -14.77 -2.94 14.09
CA LEU A 120 -13.39 -3.43 14.14
C LEU A 120 -13.18 -4.66 13.25
N LYS A 121 -14.11 -5.63 13.28
CA LYS A 121 -14.04 -6.80 12.39
C LYS A 121 -14.02 -6.41 10.91
N GLN A 122 -14.93 -5.51 10.52
CA GLN A 122 -15.02 -5.02 9.14
C GLN A 122 -13.76 -4.27 8.70
N ALA A 123 -13.22 -3.39 9.55
CA ALA A 123 -12.04 -2.58 9.24
C ALA A 123 -10.76 -3.43 9.16
N CYS A 124 -10.62 -4.42 10.03
CA CYS A 124 -9.43 -5.26 10.13
C CYS A 124 -9.50 -6.55 9.30
N ARG A 125 -10.59 -6.77 8.53
CA ARG A 125 -10.83 -7.99 7.74
C ARG A 125 -10.72 -9.28 8.56
N ALA A 126 -11.23 -9.26 9.80
CA ALA A 126 -11.20 -10.37 10.76
C ALA A 126 -12.56 -11.07 10.88
#